data_AF-A0A382MDR7-F1
#
_entry.id   AF-A0A382MDR7-F1
#
_cell.length_a   1.000
_cell.length_b   1.000
_cell.length_c   1.000
_cell.angle_alpha   90.00
_cell.angle_beta   90.00
_cell.angle_gamma   90.00
#
_symmetry.space_group_name_H-M   'P 1'
#
loop_
_entity.id
_entity.type
_entity.pdbx_description
1 polymer ?
#
loop_
_entity_poly.entity_id
_entity_poly.type
_entity_poly.pdbx_seq_one_letter_code
_entity_poly.pdbx_strand_id
1 'polypeptide(L)'
;ITGTMTANAFAGALTGNVTGNVTGTVSSIANLSTSNLSEGSNLYYTNARADARIASADTDDLSEGSSNLYHTSERVDDRVNALIVAGSNISKTYDDAAGTLTLASTQLTTEQVQDVVGAMFTSNTETRGSLTYDDTDGTIDLVVDDMTANTQLSTEAVQDIVGAMFTSNTETRIGATYEDGDGTIDLVVDDMTANTTYSAGTGLALSTTTFSLSHLGLEALADPDADRIFFWDDSAGAAKFLTLGTGLSITGTTLAGSALYTDSDARGAISVTDSGGDGSLAYNNSTGVITYTGPSAAEVRAHLSAGTGVTYSGGAISIGQAVATSSDVTFNDLTVSGDLIVSGDTTTVNTATLAVEDPLISMATGNNAADAVDIGFYGLYDTSG
;
A
#
# COMPACT_ATOMS: atom_id res chain seq x y z
N ILE A 1 -86.73 -36.01 -55.58
CA ILE A 1 -87.08 -35.75 -56.99
C ILE A 1 -85.88 -35.06 -57.61
N THR A 2 -85.08 -35.78 -58.39
CA THR A 2 -84.01 -35.19 -59.20
C THR A 2 -84.62 -34.90 -60.57
N GLY A 3 -84.77 -33.62 -60.88
CA GLY A 3 -85.26 -33.16 -62.17
C GLY A 3 -84.69 -31.79 -62.45
N THR A 4 -84.20 -31.59 -63.68
CA THR A 4 -83.78 -30.29 -64.18
C THR A 4 -85.03 -29.45 -64.41
N MET A 5 -85.16 -28.35 -63.67
CA MET A 5 -86.17 -27.34 -63.97
C MET A 5 -85.55 -26.32 -64.92
N THR A 6 -86.03 -26.28 -66.16
CA THR A 6 -85.68 -25.22 -67.11
C THR A 6 -86.87 -24.26 -67.18
N ALA A 7 -86.69 -23.04 -66.67
CA ALA A 7 -87.68 -21.98 -66.75
C ALA A 7 -87.00 -20.70 -67.25
N ASN A 8 -87.61 -20.02 -68.22
CA ASN A 8 -87.07 -18.78 -68.77
C ASN A 8 -87.18 -17.60 -67.80
N ALA A 9 -88.05 -17.71 -66.79
CA ALA A 9 -88.18 -16.77 -65.69
C ALA A 9 -88.70 -17.49 -64.45
N PHE A 10 -88.17 -17.13 -63.29
CA PHE A 10 -88.68 -17.54 -61.98
C PHE A 10 -89.08 -16.29 -61.21
N ALA A 11 -90.32 -16.25 -60.72
CA ALA A 11 -90.84 -15.16 -59.91
C ALA A 11 -91.16 -15.72 -58.52
N GLY A 12 -90.30 -15.43 -57.54
CA GLY A 12 -90.42 -15.89 -56.16
C GLY A 12 -89.08 -15.91 -55.43
N ALA A 13 -89.12 -16.03 -54.10
CA ALA A 13 -87.92 -16.28 -53.31
C ALA A 13 -87.47 -17.73 -53.51
N LEU A 14 -86.18 -17.91 -53.78
CA LEU A 14 -85.56 -19.23 -53.74
C LEU A 14 -85.01 -19.46 -52.34
N THR A 15 -85.59 -20.42 -51.61
CA THR A 15 -85.17 -20.73 -50.25
C THR A 15 -84.24 -21.95 -50.27
N GLY A 16 -82.93 -21.72 -50.10
CA GLY A 16 -81.91 -22.77 -50.09
C GLY A 16 -80.58 -22.33 -50.72
N ASN A 17 -79.60 -23.22 -50.75
CA ASN A 17 -78.31 -22.97 -51.40
C ASN A 17 -78.47 -22.98 -52.92
N VAL A 18 -78.01 -21.92 -53.59
CA VAL A 18 -77.89 -21.90 -55.06
C VAL A 18 -76.49 -22.41 -55.41
N THR A 19 -76.42 -23.53 -56.13
CA THR A 19 -75.15 -24.07 -56.64
C THR A 19 -75.08 -23.82 -58.14
N GLY A 20 -74.17 -22.96 -58.58
CA GLY A 20 -73.99 -22.58 -59.99
C GLY A 20 -73.68 -21.10 -60.18
N ASN A 21 -73.51 -20.70 -61.45
CA ASN A 21 -73.25 -19.30 -61.79
C ASN A 21 -74.52 -18.46 -61.67
N VAL A 22 -74.46 -17.39 -60.88
CA VAL A 22 -75.49 -16.36 -60.86
C VAL A 22 -75.10 -15.30 -61.89
N THR A 23 -75.70 -15.35 -63.07
CA THR A 23 -75.50 -14.35 -64.13
C THR A 23 -76.47 -13.18 -63.89
N GLY A 24 -75.98 -12.09 -63.28
CA GLY A 24 -76.76 -10.89 -62.98
C GLY A 24 -76.18 -10.08 -61.82
N THR A 25 -76.81 -8.96 -61.47
CA THR A 25 -76.42 -8.16 -60.30
C THR A 25 -76.93 -8.84 -59.03
N VAL A 26 -76.02 -9.26 -58.16
CA VAL A 26 -76.36 -9.72 -56.81
C VAL A 26 -76.70 -8.48 -55.98
N SER A 27 -77.91 -8.42 -55.42
CA SER A 27 -78.43 -7.26 -54.68
C SER A 27 -77.75 -7.06 -53.31
N SER A 28 -77.10 -8.09 -52.76
CA SER A 28 -76.25 -7.98 -51.58
C SER A 28 -75.20 -9.10 -51.57
N ILE A 29 -73.97 -8.72 -51.27
CA ILE A 29 -72.85 -9.65 -51.05
C ILE A 29 -72.51 -9.76 -49.57
N ALA A 30 -73.41 -9.38 -48.67
CA ALA A 30 -73.14 -9.28 -47.23
C ALA A 30 -72.70 -10.61 -46.56
N ASN A 31 -72.95 -11.76 -47.20
CA ASN A 31 -72.48 -13.08 -46.79
C ASN A 31 -71.18 -13.52 -47.49
N LEU A 32 -70.55 -12.65 -48.30
CA LEU A 32 -69.23 -12.84 -48.90
C LEU A 32 -68.26 -11.82 -48.30
N SER A 33 -67.02 -12.25 -48.11
CA SER A 33 -65.89 -11.35 -47.84
C SER A 33 -65.00 -11.24 -49.09
N THR A 34 -64.03 -10.32 -49.08
CA THR A 34 -63.01 -10.26 -50.14
C THR A 34 -62.23 -11.57 -50.30
N SER A 35 -62.19 -12.42 -49.27
CA SER A 35 -61.60 -13.77 -49.37
C SER A 35 -62.44 -14.77 -50.19
N ASN A 36 -63.73 -14.49 -50.39
CA ASN A 36 -64.66 -15.35 -51.14
C ASN A 36 -64.79 -14.94 -52.61
N LEU A 37 -64.17 -13.85 -53.02
CA LEU A 37 -64.21 -13.31 -54.38
C LEU A 37 -62.85 -13.52 -55.05
N SER A 38 -62.84 -14.07 -56.26
CA SER A 38 -61.61 -14.20 -57.04
C SER A 38 -61.16 -12.83 -57.53
N GLU A 39 -59.99 -12.39 -57.04
CA GLU A 39 -59.30 -11.19 -57.51
C GLU A 39 -58.74 -11.47 -58.91
N GLY A 40 -59.32 -10.87 -59.95
CA GLY A 40 -58.74 -10.92 -61.30
C GLY A 40 -57.56 -9.95 -61.42
N SER A 41 -57.58 -9.08 -62.43
CA SER A 41 -56.58 -8.01 -62.57
C SER A 41 -56.66 -6.94 -61.48
N ASN A 42 -57.80 -6.81 -60.81
CA ASN A 42 -57.98 -5.91 -59.66
C ASN A 42 -57.72 -6.69 -58.36
N LEU A 43 -56.75 -6.24 -57.58
CA LEU A 43 -56.36 -6.83 -56.30
C LEU A 43 -56.96 -6.01 -55.15
N TYR A 44 -57.58 -6.65 -54.15
CA TYR A 44 -58.08 -5.93 -52.98
C TYR A 44 -56.94 -5.63 -51.99
N TYR A 45 -57.12 -4.59 -51.19
CA TYR A 45 -56.15 -4.18 -50.19
C TYR A 45 -55.97 -5.26 -49.11
N THR A 46 -54.70 -5.56 -48.81
CA THR A 46 -54.29 -6.23 -47.58
C THR A 46 -53.04 -5.53 -47.06
N ASN A 47 -52.82 -5.51 -45.73
CA ASN A 47 -51.60 -4.94 -45.15
C ASN A 47 -50.35 -5.58 -45.78
N ALA A 48 -50.34 -6.91 -45.94
CA ALA A 48 -49.23 -7.63 -46.55
C ALA A 48 -48.91 -7.15 -47.99
N ARG A 49 -49.92 -6.84 -48.82
CA ARG A 49 -49.68 -6.30 -50.17
C ARG A 49 -49.16 -4.86 -50.11
N ALA A 50 -49.71 -4.03 -49.23
CA ALA A 50 -49.25 -2.65 -49.07
C ALA A 50 -47.79 -2.61 -48.57
N ASP A 51 -47.49 -3.40 -47.54
CA ASP A 51 -46.14 -3.54 -46.96
C ASP A 51 -45.15 -4.08 -48.00
N ALA A 52 -45.53 -5.08 -48.79
CA ALA A 52 -44.68 -5.61 -49.86
C ALA A 52 -44.41 -4.55 -50.96
N ARG A 53 -45.38 -3.67 -51.25
CA ARG A 53 -45.19 -2.58 -52.21
C ARG A 53 -44.25 -1.50 -51.67
N ILE A 54 -44.37 -1.14 -50.40
CA ILE A 54 -43.47 -0.17 -49.76
C ILE A 54 -42.07 -0.77 -49.59
N ALA A 55 -41.95 -2.03 -49.16
CA ALA A 55 -40.65 -2.70 -48.98
C ALA A 55 -39.92 -2.96 -50.30
N SER A 56 -40.65 -3.01 -51.42
CA SER A 56 -40.07 -3.11 -52.76
C SER A 56 -39.62 -1.76 -53.32
N ALA A 57 -40.06 -0.64 -52.74
CA ALA A 57 -39.65 0.69 -53.16
C ALA A 57 -38.46 1.13 -52.33
N ASP A 58 -37.46 1.74 -52.96
CA ASP A 58 -36.42 2.50 -52.27
C ASP A 58 -36.57 4.00 -52.54
N THR A 59 -35.60 4.80 -52.09
CA THR A 59 -35.64 6.25 -52.29
C THR A 59 -35.53 6.67 -53.76
N ASP A 60 -35.09 5.80 -54.67
CA ASP A 60 -35.00 6.09 -56.11
C ASP A 60 -36.38 5.97 -56.78
N ASP A 61 -37.28 5.16 -56.22
CA ASP A 61 -38.66 4.99 -56.70
C ASP A 61 -39.62 6.11 -56.25
N LEU A 62 -39.25 6.89 -55.23
CA LEU A 62 -40.10 7.94 -54.65
C LEU A 62 -39.73 9.31 -55.23
N SER A 63 -40.71 9.99 -55.82
CA SER A 63 -40.52 11.37 -56.28
C SER A 63 -40.31 12.33 -55.11
N GLU A 64 -39.27 13.17 -55.23
CA GLU A 64 -38.95 14.20 -54.25
C GLU A 64 -39.74 15.51 -54.50
N GLY A 65 -40.01 16.25 -53.42
CA GLY A 65 -40.55 17.61 -53.49
C GLY A 65 -39.45 18.66 -53.68
N SER A 66 -39.80 19.96 -53.67
CA SER A 66 -38.83 21.04 -53.90
C SER A 66 -38.02 21.46 -52.66
N SER A 67 -38.41 21.04 -51.46
CA SER A 67 -37.83 21.51 -50.19
C SER A 67 -37.17 20.41 -49.35
N ASN A 68 -37.74 19.21 -49.35
CA ASN A 68 -37.20 18.05 -48.63
C ASN A 68 -36.68 17.07 -49.67
N LEU A 69 -35.37 17.10 -49.87
CA LEU A 69 -34.64 16.21 -50.75
C LEU A 69 -33.95 15.13 -49.92
N TYR A 70 -33.95 13.89 -50.41
CA TYR A 70 -33.12 12.81 -49.97
C TYR A 70 -31.64 13.15 -50.10
N HIS A 71 -30.84 12.61 -49.19
CA HIS A 71 -29.41 12.75 -49.20
C HIS A 71 -28.79 11.91 -50.32
N THR A 72 -27.98 12.56 -51.14
CA THR A 72 -27.02 11.90 -52.03
C THR A 72 -25.64 12.48 -51.73
N SER A 73 -24.57 11.69 -51.88
CA SER A 73 -23.20 12.19 -51.71
C SER A 73 -22.95 13.41 -52.58
N GLU A 74 -23.40 13.34 -53.85
CA GLU A 74 -23.37 14.42 -54.82
C GLU A 74 -23.93 15.76 -54.29
N ARG A 75 -25.14 15.74 -53.74
CA ARG A 75 -25.78 16.97 -53.19
C ARG A 75 -25.04 17.51 -51.99
N VAL A 76 -24.40 16.64 -51.20
CA VAL A 76 -23.59 17.05 -50.05
C VAL A 76 -22.29 17.69 -50.51
N ASP A 77 -21.62 17.10 -51.50
CA ASP A 77 -20.37 17.60 -52.05
C ASP A 77 -20.57 18.97 -52.71
N ASP A 78 -21.62 19.13 -53.51
CA ASP A 78 -22.10 20.41 -54.03
C ASP A 78 -22.35 21.44 -52.93
N ARG A 79 -23.02 21.02 -51.84
CA ARG A 79 -23.35 21.90 -50.73
C ARG A 79 -22.11 22.36 -49.98
N VAL A 80 -21.16 21.45 -49.74
CA VAL A 80 -19.89 21.72 -49.07
C VAL A 80 -19.02 22.63 -49.92
N ASN A 81 -18.95 22.37 -51.22
CA ASN A 81 -18.30 23.26 -52.18
C ASN A 81 -18.95 24.65 -52.11
N ALA A 82 -20.27 24.79 -52.15
CA ALA A 82 -20.91 26.10 -52.05
C ALA A 82 -20.67 26.81 -50.69
N LEU A 83 -20.59 26.06 -49.60
CA LEU A 83 -20.44 26.60 -48.24
C LEU A 83 -19.05 27.19 -47.98
N ILE A 84 -18.00 26.60 -48.54
CA ILE A 84 -16.62 27.00 -48.28
C ILE A 84 -16.21 28.09 -49.28
N VAL A 85 -15.75 29.24 -48.79
CA VAL A 85 -15.26 30.38 -49.59
C VAL A 85 -13.80 30.63 -49.26
N ALA A 86 -12.95 30.73 -50.28
CA ALA A 86 -11.53 31.00 -50.07
C ALA A 86 -11.28 32.44 -49.62
N GLY A 87 -10.56 32.62 -48.52
CA GLY A 87 -10.07 33.93 -48.07
C GLY A 87 -8.77 34.34 -48.77
N SER A 88 -8.20 35.49 -48.39
CA SER A 88 -6.90 35.94 -48.89
C SER A 88 -5.82 34.88 -48.67
N ASN A 89 -4.93 34.72 -49.65
CA ASN A 89 -3.84 33.73 -49.67
C ASN A 89 -4.28 32.27 -49.64
N ILE A 90 -5.58 31.96 -49.76
CA ILE A 90 -6.09 30.60 -49.93
C ILE A 90 -6.71 30.50 -51.31
N SER A 91 -6.44 29.40 -52.00
CA SER A 91 -7.15 28.98 -53.22
C SER A 91 -8.02 27.78 -52.89
N LYS A 92 -9.19 27.71 -53.54
CA LYS A 92 -10.15 26.62 -53.38
C LYS A 92 -10.49 26.06 -54.75
N THR A 93 -10.35 24.75 -54.89
CA THR A 93 -10.70 24.03 -56.12
C THR A 93 -11.54 22.81 -55.75
N TYR A 94 -12.76 22.76 -56.28
CA TYR A 94 -13.61 21.56 -56.21
C TYR A 94 -13.53 20.84 -57.55
N ASP A 95 -13.16 19.56 -57.51
CA ASP A 95 -13.14 18.66 -58.66
C ASP A 95 -14.20 17.59 -58.46
N ASP A 96 -15.28 17.74 -59.21
CA ASP A 96 -16.48 16.90 -59.15
C ASP A 96 -16.20 15.48 -59.66
N ALA A 97 -15.42 15.36 -60.74
CA ALA A 97 -15.07 14.06 -61.30
C ALA A 97 -14.14 13.26 -60.37
N ALA A 98 -13.29 13.95 -59.61
CA ALA A 98 -12.40 13.33 -58.63
C ALA A 98 -13.03 13.21 -57.22
N GLY A 99 -14.16 13.87 -56.95
CA GLY A 99 -14.79 13.90 -55.62
C GLY A 99 -13.92 14.59 -54.56
N THR A 100 -13.19 15.66 -54.92
CA THR A 100 -12.26 16.32 -53.99
C THR A 100 -12.49 17.83 -53.87
N LEU A 101 -12.28 18.34 -52.66
CA LEU A 101 -12.17 19.77 -52.37
C LEU A 101 -10.75 20.08 -51.88
N THR A 102 -9.96 20.76 -52.70
CA THR A 102 -8.59 21.17 -52.36
C THR A 102 -8.56 22.62 -51.87
N LEU A 103 -7.92 22.83 -50.72
CA LEU A 103 -7.59 24.15 -50.18
C LEU A 103 -6.06 24.29 -50.14
N ALA A 104 -5.51 25.27 -50.83
CA ALA A 104 -4.06 25.50 -50.86
C ALA A 104 -3.73 26.94 -50.49
N SER A 105 -2.70 27.13 -49.66
CA SER A 105 -2.18 28.46 -49.37
C SER A 105 -1.18 28.90 -50.43
N THR A 106 -1.20 30.19 -50.79
CA THR A 106 -0.13 30.83 -51.57
C THR A 106 0.88 31.40 -50.59
N GLN A 107 2.06 30.78 -50.51
CA GLN A 107 3.19 31.34 -49.78
C GLN A 107 3.96 32.31 -50.69
N LEU A 108 4.57 33.34 -50.11
CA LEU A 108 5.52 34.18 -50.84
C LEU A 108 6.70 33.32 -51.30
N THR A 109 7.21 33.62 -52.49
CA THR A 109 8.46 33.01 -52.98
C THR A 109 9.64 33.51 -52.17
N THR A 110 10.72 32.72 -52.11
CA THR A 110 11.99 33.15 -51.48
C THR A 110 12.44 34.49 -52.04
N GLU A 111 12.40 34.66 -53.37
CA GLU A 111 12.74 35.92 -54.07
C GLU A 111 11.95 37.11 -53.53
N GLN A 112 10.62 36.99 -53.38
CA GLN A 112 9.79 38.08 -52.85
C GLN A 112 10.14 38.44 -51.40
N VAL A 113 10.63 37.48 -50.61
CA VAL A 113 11.11 37.75 -49.25
C VAL A 113 12.49 38.42 -49.30
N GLN A 114 13.37 37.94 -50.18
CA GLN A 114 14.72 38.48 -50.39
C GLN A 114 14.66 39.94 -50.84
N ASP A 115 13.83 40.28 -51.84
CA ASP A 115 13.60 41.66 -52.29
C ASP A 115 13.23 42.60 -51.14
N VAL A 116 12.32 42.16 -50.27
CA VAL A 116 11.86 42.97 -49.14
C VAL A 116 12.98 43.19 -48.13
N VAL A 117 13.72 42.14 -47.79
CA VAL A 117 14.82 42.21 -46.82
C VAL A 117 16.00 43.01 -47.39
N GLY A 118 16.38 42.77 -48.65
CA GLY A 118 17.45 43.49 -49.33
C GLY A 118 17.20 44.99 -49.45
N ALA A 119 15.95 45.40 -49.73
CA ALA A 119 15.57 46.80 -49.74
C ALA A 119 15.75 47.48 -48.37
N MET A 120 15.57 46.75 -47.25
CA MET A 120 15.72 47.30 -45.90
C MET A 120 17.16 47.67 -45.55
N PHE A 121 18.16 47.06 -46.18
CA PHE A 121 19.57 47.31 -45.87
C PHE A 121 20.26 48.18 -46.92
N THR A 122 19.80 48.17 -48.17
CA THR A 122 20.44 48.94 -49.26
C THR A 122 19.91 50.37 -49.42
N SER A 123 18.73 50.69 -48.84
CA SER A 123 18.06 51.99 -49.01
C SER A 123 18.16 52.91 -47.79
N ASN A 124 18.91 52.52 -46.76
CA ASN A 124 19.08 53.28 -45.52
C ASN A 124 20.48 53.91 -45.43
N THR A 125 20.71 54.71 -44.38
CA THR A 125 22.02 55.33 -44.10
C THR A 125 22.58 54.73 -42.83
N GLU A 126 23.49 53.79 -42.98
CA GLU A 126 24.24 53.19 -41.88
C GLU A 126 25.43 54.08 -41.52
N THR A 127 25.69 54.25 -40.22
CA THR A 127 26.82 55.04 -39.72
C THR A 127 27.88 54.09 -39.19
N ARG A 128 29.12 54.24 -39.68
CA ARG A 128 30.31 53.47 -39.25
C ARG A 128 30.24 51.96 -39.53
N GLY A 129 29.47 51.57 -40.53
CA GLY A 129 29.45 50.21 -41.07
C GLY A 129 28.61 50.14 -42.35
N SER A 130 28.84 49.10 -43.14
CA SER A 130 28.10 48.75 -44.34
C SER A 130 27.28 47.49 -44.07
N LEU A 131 25.96 47.55 -44.29
CA LEU A 131 25.06 46.38 -44.27
C LEU A 131 24.54 46.13 -45.68
N THR A 132 24.71 44.90 -46.17
CA THR A 132 24.19 44.48 -47.48
C THR A 132 23.49 43.13 -47.34
N TYR A 133 22.44 42.91 -48.13
CA TYR A 133 21.87 41.58 -48.30
C TYR A 133 22.49 40.96 -49.56
N ASP A 134 22.98 39.73 -49.46
CA ASP A 134 23.49 38.98 -50.62
C ASP A 134 22.46 37.95 -51.09
N ASP A 135 21.83 38.20 -52.24
CA ASP A 135 20.85 37.29 -52.85
C ASP A 135 21.46 35.92 -53.22
N THR A 136 22.78 35.85 -53.38
CA THR A 136 23.51 34.65 -53.79
C THR A 136 23.58 33.61 -52.66
N ASP A 137 23.75 34.06 -51.42
CA ASP A 137 23.88 33.19 -50.24
C ASP A 137 22.72 33.31 -49.25
N GLY A 138 21.86 34.31 -49.45
CA GLY A 138 20.64 34.54 -48.69
C GLY A 138 20.87 35.19 -47.31
N THR A 139 22.04 35.78 -47.08
CA THR A 139 22.43 36.35 -45.79
C THR A 139 22.55 37.88 -45.79
N ILE A 140 22.64 38.45 -44.59
CA ILE A 140 22.98 39.86 -44.39
C ILE A 140 24.46 39.91 -44.04
N ASP A 141 25.23 40.62 -44.83
CA ASP A 141 26.62 40.95 -44.55
C ASP A 141 26.69 42.19 -43.67
N LEU A 142 27.45 42.08 -42.57
CA LEU A 142 27.74 43.18 -41.66
C LEU A 142 29.23 43.46 -41.66
N VAL A 143 29.64 44.56 -42.29
CA VAL A 143 31.03 45.02 -42.30
C VAL A 143 31.15 46.30 -41.48
N VAL A 144 31.98 46.29 -40.44
CA VAL A 144 32.33 47.51 -39.70
C VAL A 144 33.55 48.12 -40.38
N ASP A 145 33.38 49.29 -41.00
CA ASP A 145 34.43 49.96 -41.78
C ASP A 145 35.63 50.40 -40.92
N ASP A 146 35.45 50.49 -39.61
CA ASP A 146 36.48 51.04 -38.73
C ASP A 146 36.53 50.38 -37.34
N MET A 147 37.19 49.22 -37.27
CA MET A 147 37.70 48.69 -36.00
C MET A 147 39.13 49.19 -35.68
N THR A 148 39.69 50.09 -36.50
CA THR A 148 41.13 50.46 -36.44
C THR A 148 41.40 51.89 -35.99
N ALA A 149 40.42 52.79 -36.00
CA ALA A 149 40.49 54.09 -35.33
C ALA A 149 40.25 53.91 -33.83
N ASN A 150 41.14 53.15 -33.24
CA ASN A 150 41.37 53.13 -31.84
C ASN A 150 42.14 54.41 -31.50
N THR A 151 41.45 55.52 -31.25
CA THR A 151 42.02 56.73 -30.63
C THR A 151 42.38 56.45 -29.17
N GLN A 152 43.15 55.40 -28.91
CA GLN A 152 43.78 55.20 -27.62
C GLN A 152 44.85 56.28 -27.45
N LEU A 153 44.89 56.86 -26.25
CA LEU A 153 45.99 57.74 -25.84
C LEU A 153 47.32 57.02 -26.11
N SER A 154 48.34 57.75 -26.54
CA SER A 154 49.67 57.16 -26.68
C SER A 154 50.14 56.63 -25.32
N THR A 155 51.01 55.61 -25.34
CA THR A 155 51.64 55.09 -24.12
C THR A 155 52.19 56.23 -23.28
N GLU A 156 52.98 57.13 -23.87
CA GLU A 156 53.49 58.35 -23.23
C GLU A 156 52.39 59.19 -22.53
N ALA A 157 51.27 59.46 -23.20
CA ALA A 157 50.20 60.27 -22.62
C ALA A 157 49.53 59.57 -21.42
N VAL A 158 49.51 58.24 -21.41
CA VAL A 158 49.05 57.47 -20.24
C VAL A 158 50.11 57.50 -19.12
N GLN A 159 51.38 57.34 -19.46
CA GLN A 159 52.50 57.36 -18.51
C GLN A 159 52.61 58.72 -17.81
N ASP A 160 52.48 59.83 -18.54
CA ASP A 160 52.46 61.20 -17.98
C ASP A 160 51.34 61.40 -16.95
N ILE A 161 50.13 60.94 -17.26
CA ILE A 161 48.96 61.07 -16.38
C ILE A 161 49.19 60.24 -15.11
N VAL A 162 49.63 58.99 -15.25
CA VAL A 162 49.86 58.09 -14.12
C VAL A 162 51.03 58.58 -13.27
N GLY A 163 52.15 58.99 -13.89
CA GLY A 163 53.32 59.51 -13.19
C GLY A 163 52.99 60.70 -12.29
N ALA A 164 52.28 61.69 -12.82
CA ALA A 164 51.84 62.85 -12.06
C ALA A 164 50.96 62.51 -10.84
N MET A 165 50.24 61.39 -10.88
CA MET A 165 49.40 60.96 -9.76
C MET A 165 50.19 60.39 -8.57
N PHE A 166 51.47 60.01 -8.73
CA PHE A 166 52.27 59.40 -7.65
C PHE A 166 53.44 60.26 -7.17
N THR A 167 53.83 61.33 -7.88
CA THR A 167 55.02 62.12 -7.49
C THR A 167 54.77 63.25 -6.48
N SER A 168 53.51 63.66 -6.25
CA SER A 168 53.18 64.84 -5.43
C SER A 168 52.25 64.58 -4.25
N ASN A 169 51.96 63.32 -3.94
CA ASN A 169 51.04 62.94 -2.87
C ASN A 169 51.81 62.52 -1.61
N THR A 170 51.13 62.55 -0.46
CA THR A 170 51.66 62.00 0.80
C THR A 170 50.83 60.75 1.13
N GLU A 171 51.34 59.60 0.75
CA GLU A 171 50.79 58.31 1.12
C GLU A 171 51.18 57.95 2.56
N THR A 172 50.23 57.40 3.33
CA THR A 172 50.48 57.00 4.72
C THR A 172 50.70 55.48 4.79
N ARG A 173 51.85 55.05 5.34
CA ARG A 173 52.24 53.62 5.55
C ARG A 173 52.57 52.82 4.29
N ILE A 174 52.62 53.47 3.12
CA ILE A 174 53.09 52.90 1.86
C ILE A 174 53.85 54.00 1.11
N GLY A 175 55.00 53.67 0.54
CA GLY A 175 55.67 54.49 -0.48
C GLY A 175 55.17 54.05 -1.85
N ALA A 176 54.68 54.99 -2.66
CA ALA A 176 54.27 54.75 -4.04
C ALA A 176 55.08 55.64 -4.98
N THR A 177 55.75 55.05 -5.97
CA THR A 177 56.50 55.78 -6.99
C THR A 177 56.17 55.25 -8.37
N TYR A 178 55.98 56.13 -9.34
CA TYR A 178 55.89 55.73 -10.74
C TYR A 178 57.30 55.69 -11.34
N GLU A 179 57.67 54.59 -11.98
CA GLU A 179 58.94 54.43 -12.68
C GLU A 179 58.71 54.56 -14.19
N ASP A 180 59.25 55.63 -14.77
CA ASP A 180 59.08 55.96 -16.19
C ASP A 180 59.84 54.96 -17.10
N GLY A 181 60.94 54.40 -16.60
CA GLY A 181 61.77 53.47 -17.35
C GLY A 181 61.12 52.12 -17.66
N ASP A 182 60.15 51.67 -16.86
CA ASP A 182 59.43 50.41 -17.07
C ASP A 182 57.90 50.53 -17.11
N GLY A 183 57.36 51.72 -16.85
CA GLY A 183 55.96 52.04 -16.93
C GLY A 183 55.12 51.54 -15.76
N THR A 184 55.73 51.16 -14.64
CA THR A 184 55.06 50.56 -13.49
C THR A 184 54.93 51.51 -12.30
N ILE A 185 54.07 51.13 -11.35
CA ILE A 185 53.95 51.79 -10.05
C ILE A 185 54.59 50.86 -9.02
N ASP A 186 55.69 51.31 -8.42
CA ASP A 186 56.36 50.65 -7.32
C ASP A 186 55.64 50.95 -6.01
N LEU A 187 55.30 49.89 -5.27
CA LEU A 187 54.63 49.95 -3.99
C LEU A 187 55.50 49.29 -2.91
N VAL A 188 56.00 50.09 -1.97
CA VAL A 188 56.83 49.64 -0.85
C VAL A 188 56.10 49.89 0.46
N VAL A 189 55.93 48.86 1.29
CA VAL A 189 55.33 49.01 2.64
C VAL A 189 56.45 49.05 3.68
N ASP A 190 56.59 50.18 4.38
CA ASP A 190 57.70 50.42 5.32
C ASP A 190 57.56 49.64 6.65
N ASP A 191 56.34 49.28 7.06
CA ASP A 191 56.11 48.58 8.32
C ASP A 191 54.83 47.72 8.29
N MET A 192 55.00 46.39 8.23
CA MET A 192 53.92 45.42 8.41
C MET A 192 53.74 44.96 9.86
N THR A 193 54.61 45.39 10.79
CA THR A 193 54.65 44.93 12.18
C THR A 193 53.70 45.69 13.10
N ALA A 194 53.24 46.87 12.69
CA ALA A 194 52.31 47.70 13.46
C ALA A 194 50.89 47.08 13.63
N ASN A 195 50.57 45.95 12.99
CA ASN A 195 49.25 45.31 13.07
C ASN A 195 49.20 44.02 13.91
N THR A 196 50.29 43.60 14.57
CA THR A 196 50.30 42.37 15.39
C THR A 196 50.47 42.67 16.87
N THR A 197 49.54 43.41 17.46
CA THR A 197 49.43 43.50 18.93
C THR A 197 48.75 42.23 19.44
N TYR A 198 49.52 41.20 19.75
CA TYR A 198 49.01 40.05 20.50
C TYR A 198 48.89 40.44 21.97
N SER A 199 47.69 40.38 22.52
CA SER A 199 47.44 40.58 23.96
C SER A 199 46.85 39.29 24.54
N ALA A 200 47.45 38.79 25.62
CA ALA A 200 46.92 37.66 26.36
C ALA A 200 46.04 38.18 27.52
N GLY A 201 44.78 37.74 27.54
CA GLY A 201 43.89 37.96 28.67
C GLY A 201 44.26 37.08 29.88
N THR A 202 43.56 37.28 30.99
CA THR A 202 43.76 36.53 32.23
C THR A 202 43.69 35.01 31.98
N GLY A 203 44.72 34.26 32.37
CA GLY A 203 44.80 32.80 32.20
C GLY A 203 45.57 32.32 30.96
N LEU A 204 45.95 33.23 30.06
CA LEU A 204 46.86 32.97 28.94
C LEU A 204 48.20 33.66 29.20
N ALA A 205 49.33 33.01 28.91
CA ALA A 205 50.62 33.69 28.84
C ALA A 205 51.06 33.81 27.40
N LEU A 206 51.51 34.99 26.99
CA LEU A 206 52.11 35.20 25.68
C LEU A 206 53.63 35.20 25.83
N SER A 207 54.30 34.27 25.16
CA SER A 207 55.75 34.27 25.01
C SER A 207 56.08 34.55 23.55
N THR A 208 56.61 35.74 23.26
CA THR A 208 56.80 36.25 21.89
C THR A 208 55.49 36.29 21.09
N THR A 209 55.32 35.46 20.07
CA THR A 209 54.11 35.31 19.25
C THR A 209 53.29 34.06 19.60
N THR A 210 53.67 33.30 20.63
CA THR A 210 53.03 32.02 21.00
C THR A 210 52.23 32.16 22.29
N PHE A 211 50.94 31.80 22.25
CA PHE A 211 50.11 31.64 23.45
C PHE A 211 50.43 30.31 24.14
N SER A 212 50.88 30.37 25.39
CA SER A 212 51.13 29.21 26.25
C SER A 212 49.92 28.93 27.14
N LEU A 213 49.61 27.64 27.29
CA LEU A 213 48.64 27.11 28.25
C LEU A 213 49.32 26.23 29.33
N SER A 214 50.65 26.30 29.45
CA SER A 214 51.45 25.45 30.34
C SER A 214 50.99 25.51 31.79
N HIS A 215 50.62 26.70 32.27
CA HIS A 215 50.07 26.92 33.61
C HIS A 215 48.71 26.23 33.85
N LEU A 216 48.05 25.70 32.81
CA LEU A 216 46.82 24.90 32.91
C LEU A 216 47.08 23.40 32.67
N GLY A 217 48.32 22.98 32.41
CA GLY A 217 48.68 21.58 32.14
C GLY A 217 48.20 21.05 30.78
N LEU A 218 47.88 21.93 29.83
CA LEU A 218 47.34 21.58 28.49
C LEU A 218 48.42 21.56 27.39
N GLU A 219 49.69 21.57 27.79
CA GLU A 219 50.85 21.80 26.92
C GLU A 219 51.26 20.61 26.02
N ALA A 220 50.54 19.49 26.10
CA ALA A 220 50.70 18.34 25.20
C ALA A 220 49.36 17.62 24.99
N LEU A 221 48.56 18.11 24.04
CA LEU A 221 47.35 17.45 23.55
C LEU A 221 47.66 16.31 22.55
N ALA A 222 48.85 15.70 22.63
CA ALA A 222 49.12 14.47 21.90
C ALA A 222 48.11 13.40 22.35
N ASP A 223 47.63 12.59 21.39
CA ASP A 223 46.67 11.54 21.67
C ASP A 223 47.23 10.61 22.77
N PRO A 224 46.60 10.53 23.94
CA PRO A 224 47.03 9.66 25.05
C PRO A 224 46.77 8.17 24.84
N ASP A 225 46.26 7.74 23.68
CA ASP A 225 45.79 6.39 23.39
C ASP A 225 44.61 5.91 24.29
N ALA A 226 44.10 6.78 25.18
CA ALA A 226 43.01 6.50 26.13
C ALA A 226 42.24 7.78 26.56
N ASP A 227 40.94 7.67 26.82
CA ASP A 227 40.13 8.80 27.30
C ASP A 227 40.60 9.32 28.67
N ARG A 228 40.71 10.65 28.83
CA ARG A 228 41.11 11.34 30.07
C ARG A 228 40.05 12.36 30.50
N ILE A 229 39.96 12.64 31.80
CA ILE A 229 39.09 13.72 32.32
C ILE A 229 39.92 14.86 32.88
N PHE A 230 39.60 16.08 32.47
CA PHE A 230 40.19 17.32 32.99
C PHE A 230 39.38 17.84 34.18
N PHE A 231 40.00 17.91 35.36
CA PHE A 231 39.37 18.40 36.59
C PHE A 231 40.29 19.38 37.33
N TRP A 232 39.69 20.33 38.06
CA TRP A 232 40.41 21.07 39.10
C TRP A 232 40.63 20.15 40.30
N ASP A 233 41.89 19.78 40.55
CA ASP A 233 42.26 19.05 41.75
C ASP A 233 42.59 20.06 42.85
N ASP A 234 41.61 20.32 43.73
CA ASP A 234 41.77 21.26 44.83
C ASP A 234 42.90 20.87 45.78
N SER A 235 43.12 19.56 45.98
CA SER A 235 44.20 19.05 46.85
C SER A 235 45.60 19.32 46.27
N ALA A 236 45.70 19.39 44.94
CA ALA A 236 46.94 19.74 44.24
C ALA A 236 47.01 21.23 43.84
N GLY A 237 45.95 22.02 44.08
CA GLY A 237 45.87 23.44 43.76
C GLY A 237 45.97 23.79 42.28
N ALA A 238 45.71 22.84 41.38
CA ALA A 238 45.85 23.02 39.94
C ALA A 238 44.92 22.09 39.16
N ALA A 239 44.62 22.45 37.91
CA ALA A 239 43.92 21.56 36.99
C ALA A 239 44.84 20.43 36.51
N LYS A 240 44.32 19.21 36.44
CA LYS A 240 45.04 18.02 35.98
C LYS A 240 44.15 17.08 35.17
N PHE A 241 44.76 16.32 34.28
CA PHE A 241 44.13 15.13 33.71
C PHE A 241 44.28 13.95 34.67
N LEU A 242 43.18 13.31 35.06
CA LEU A 242 43.18 12.12 35.92
C LEU A 242 43.08 10.84 35.08
N THR A 243 43.77 9.78 35.52
CA THR A 243 43.61 8.42 34.96
C THR A 243 42.28 7.83 35.42
N LEU A 244 41.55 7.17 34.53
CA LEU A 244 40.30 6.50 34.87
C LEU A 244 40.56 5.29 35.80
N GLY A 245 39.93 5.29 36.98
CA GLY A 245 39.89 4.14 37.89
C GLY A 245 38.80 3.12 37.52
N THR A 246 38.69 2.05 38.30
CA THR A 246 37.61 1.06 38.16
C THR A 246 36.25 1.69 38.46
N GLY A 247 35.28 1.54 37.56
CA GLY A 247 33.89 2.00 37.74
C GLY A 247 33.50 3.26 36.97
N LEU A 248 34.43 3.89 36.26
CA LEU A 248 34.13 5.02 35.36
C LEU A 248 34.55 4.67 33.94
N SER A 249 33.59 4.27 33.11
CA SER A 249 33.78 3.97 31.69
C SER A 249 33.36 5.18 30.86
N ILE A 250 34.29 5.79 30.15
CA ILE A 250 33.99 6.79 29.12
C ILE A 250 34.05 6.04 27.79
N THR A 251 32.95 6.01 27.05
CA THR A 251 32.93 5.48 25.69
C THR A 251 32.20 6.49 24.81
N GLY A 252 32.85 6.96 23.76
CA GLY A 252 32.25 7.86 22.77
C GLY A 252 31.84 9.26 23.28
N THR A 253 32.62 9.84 24.19
CA THR A 253 32.60 11.29 24.54
C THR A 253 31.38 11.82 25.30
N THR A 254 30.60 10.99 25.98
CA THR A 254 29.59 11.46 26.94
C THR A 254 29.89 10.88 28.33
N LEU A 255 30.03 11.74 29.35
CA LEU A 255 29.90 11.32 30.75
C LEU A 255 28.41 11.05 31.00
N ALA A 256 27.94 9.87 30.57
CA ALA A 256 26.60 9.42 30.88
C ALA A 256 26.53 9.10 32.38
N GLY A 257 26.13 10.08 33.18
CA GLY A 257 25.61 9.87 34.54
C GLY A 257 24.25 9.18 34.51
N SER A 258 24.10 8.15 33.68
CA SER A 258 22.87 7.37 33.59
C SER A 258 22.89 6.35 34.72
N ALA A 259 22.35 6.76 35.87
CA ALA A 259 21.94 5.90 36.98
C ALA A 259 22.89 4.73 37.24
N LEU A 260 23.97 4.97 38.00
CA LEU A 260 24.60 3.89 38.74
C LEU A 260 23.50 3.30 39.61
N TYR A 261 22.90 2.18 39.19
CA TYR A 261 21.93 1.46 39.99
C TYR A 261 22.60 1.15 41.32
N THR A 262 22.17 1.82 42.38
CA THR A 262 22.63 1.47 43.71
C THR A 262 22.02 0.12 44.07
N ASP A 263 22.64 -0.60 45.01
CA ASP A 263 21.98 -1.78 45.56
C ASP A 263 20.59 -1.44 46.11
N SER A 264 20.34 -0.19 46.52
CA SER A 264 19.01 0.27 46.94
C SER A 264 18.01 0.37 45.78
N ASP A 265 18.44 0.80 44.60
CA ASP A 265 17.57 0.91 43.42
C ASP A 265 17.24 -0.48 42.86
N ALA A 266 18.26 -1.36 42.79
CA ALA A 266 18.06 -2.75 42.42
C ALA A 266 17.10 -3.45 43.39
N ARG A 267 17.22 -3.16 44.70
CA ARG A 267 16.28 -3.70 45.69
C ARG A 267 14.87 -3.12 45.53
N GLY A 268 14.73 -1.82 45.29
CA GLY A 268 13.44 -1.14 45.15
C GLY A 268 12.64 -1.54 43.90
N ALA A 269 13.32 -2.07 42.88
CA ALA A 269 12.68 -2.57 41.67
C ALA A 269 11.96 -3.92 41.87
N ILE A 270 12.28 -4.67 42.92
CA ILE A 270 11.66 -5.97 43.20
C ILE A 270 10.38 -5.75 44.03
N SER A 271 9.25 -6.22 43.49
CA SER A 271 7.95 -6.20 44.19
C SER A 271 7.39 -7.61 44.28
N VAL A 272 6.96 -8.00 45.48
CA VAL A 272 6.30 -9.28 45.74
C VAL A 272 4.91 -8.99 46.29
N THR A 273 3.88 -9.55 45.64
CA THR A 273 2.49 -9.53 46.12
C THR A 273 2.05 -10.97 46.33
N ASP A 274 2.05 -11.41 47.58
CA ASP A 274 1.51 -12.72 47.94
C ASP A 274 0.02 -12.56 48.29
N SER A 275 -0.84 -12.91 47.34
CA SER A 275 -2.29 -12.69 47.44
C SER A 275 -3.03 -13.85 48.13
N GLY A 276 -2.29 -14.82 48.68
CA GLY A 276 -2.82 -15.98 49.40
C GLY A 276 -2.59 -17.32 48.69
N GLY A 277 -2.92 -18.40 49.40
CA GLY A 277 -2.57 -19.78 49.08
C GLY A 277 -1.89 -20.45 50.28
N ASP A 278 -1.34 -21.65 50.08
CA ASP A 278 -0.51 -22.31 51.10
C ASP A 278 0.95 -21.86 50.97
N GLY A 279 1.62 -21.68 52.11
CA GLY A 279 2.98 -21.14 52.15
C GLY A 279 3.01 -19.63 51.94
N SER A 280 4.21 -19.07 51.77
CA SER A 280 4.36 -17.64 51.44
C SER A 280 5.68 -17.29 50.75
N LEU A 281 5.66 -16.20 49.98
CA LEU A 281 6.85 -15.55 49.43
C LEU A 281 6.93 -14.11 49.94
N ALA A 282 8.06 -13.74 50.55
CA ALA A 282 8.30 -12.40 51.04
C ALA A 282 9.63 -11.85 50.53
N TYR A 283 9.69 -10.53 50.35
CA TYR A 283 10.91 -9.82 49.95
C TYR A 283 11.20 -8.64 50.89
N ASN A 284 12.44 -8.58 51.40
CA ASN A 284 12.90 -7.48 52.25
C ASN A 284 13.72 -6.47 51.44
N ASN A 285 13.13 -5.32 51.12
CA ASN A 285 13.76 -4.25 50.33
C ASN A 285 14.94 -3.55 51.04
N SER A 286 15.11 -3.73 52.36
CA SER A 286 16.28 -3.17 53.07
C SER A 286 17.52 -4.06 52.94
N THR A 287 17.35 -5.38 52.90
CA THR A 287 18.47 -6.35 52.86
C THR A 287 18.63 -7.06 51.52
N GLY A 288 17.63 -7.04 50.65
CA GLY A 288 17.64 -7.68 49.33
C GLY A 288 17.35 -9.18 49.37
N VAL A 289 16.94 -9.72 50.52
CA VAL A 289 16.67 -11.14 50.69
C VAL A 289 15.24 -11.48 50.26
N ILE A 290 15.12 -12.47 49.38
CA ILE A 290 13.85 -13.15 49.06
C ILE A 290 13.74 -14.39 49.95
N THR A 291 12.68 -14.48 50.73
CA THR A 291 12.39 -15.62 51.59
C THR A 291 11.17 -16.35 51.07
N TYR A 292 11.34 -17.62 50.73
CA TYR A 292 10.24 -18.52 50.40
C TYR A 292 10.01 -19.50 51.56
N THR A 293 8.77 -19.56 52.04
CA THR A 293 8.32 -20.53 53.04
C THR A 293 7.30 -21.44 52.36
N GLY A 294 7.63 -22.71 52.18
CA GLY A 294 6.70 -23.67 51.57
C GLY A 294 5.47 -23.96 52.45
N PRO A 295 4.42 -24.59 51.88
CA PRO A 295 3.24 -25.04 52.61
C PRO A 295 3.61 -25.84 53.87
N SER A 296 3.03 -25.45 55.00
CA SER A 296 3.12 -26.20 56.23
C SER A 296 2.31 -27.48 56.15
N ALA A 297 2.67 -28.46 56.98
CA ALA A 297 1.88 -29.68 57.10
C ALA A 297 0.43 -29.39 57.57
N ALA A 298 0.16 -28.25 58.22
CA ALA A 298 -1.20 -27.88 58.61
C ALA A 298 -2.04 -27.42 57.41
N GLU A 299 -1.47 -26.56 56.55
CA GLU A 299 -2.10 -26.07 55.33
C GLU A 299 -2.41 -27.23 54.38
N VAL A 300 -1.42 -28.10 54.10
CA VAL A 300 -1.65 -29.29 53.26
C VAL A 300 -2.78 -30.15 53.80
N ARG A 301 -2.83 -30.38 55.13
CA ARG A 301 -3.89 -31.19 55.74
C ARG A 301 -5.27 -30.52 55.69
N ALA A 302 -5.35 -29.19 55.64
CA ALA A 302 -6.61 -28.47 55.57
C ALA A 302 -7.35 -28.73 54.24
N HIS A 303 -6.63 -29.11 53.18
CA HIS A 303 -7.21 -29.48 51.89
C HIS A 303 -7.83 -30.88 51.84
N LEU A 304 -7.61 -31.72 52.85
CA LEU A 304 -8.17 -33.08 52.89
C LEU A 304 -9.37 -33.14 53.84
N SER A 305 -10.43 -33.81 53.39
CA SER A 305 -11.59 -34.17 54.22
C SER A 305 -11.91 -35.66 54.05
N ALA A 306 -12.35 -36.31 55.12
CA ALA A 306 -12.76 -37.71 55.07
C ALA A 306 -14.29 -37.83 54.97
N GLY A 307 -14.75 -38.75 54.12
CA GLY A 307 -16.17 -39.13 54.02
C GLY A 307 -16.57 -40.20 55.05
N THR A 308 -17.85 -40.59 55.05
CA THR A 308 -18.37 -41.63 55.95
C THR A 308 -17.61 -42.96 55.79
N GLY A 309 -17.20 -43.56 56.92
CA GLY A 309 -16.45 -44.83 56.93
C GLY A 309 -14.93 -44.70 56.79
N VAL A 310 -14.43 -43.50 56.47
CA VAL A 310 -13.00 -43.17 56.43
C VAL A 310 -12.70 -42.13 57.51
N THR A 311 -11.60 -42.29 58.24
CA THR A 311 -11.10 -41.30 59.20
C THR A 311 -9.82 -40.67 58.64
N TYR A 312 -9.75 -39.35 58.66
CA TYR A 312 -8.51 -38.61 58.39
C TYR A 312 -8.12 -37.80 59.62
N SER A 313 -6.97 -38.11 60.21
CA SER A 313 -6.47 -37.39 61.39
C SER A 313 -4.95 -37.42 61.43
N GLY A 314 -4.33 -36.28 61.74
CA GLY A 314 -2.87 -36.18 61.87
C GLY A 314 -2.06 -36.52 60.61
N GLY A 315 -2.70 -36.52 59.42
CA GLY A 315 -2.07 -36.92 58.15
C GLY A 315 -2.21 -38.40 57.79
N ALA A 316 -2.79 -39.22 58.66
CA ALA A 316 -3.10 -40.62 58.37
C ALA A 316 -4.55 -40.79 57.89
N ILE A 317 -4.75 -41.58 56.84
CA ILE A 317 -6.06 -42.05 56.38
C ILE A 317 -6.24 -43.47 56.89
N SER A 318 -7.33 -43.71 57.62
CA SER A 318 -7.67 -45.01 58.19
C SER A 318 -9.12 -45.36 57.88
N ILE A 319 -9.41 -46.66 57.76
CA ILE A 319 -10.78 -47.20 57.72
C ILE A 319 -10.97 -48.19 58.87
N GLY A 320 -12.22 -48.56 59.16
CA GLY A 320 -12.56 -49.36 60.34
C GLY A 320 -12.05 -50.80 60.39
N GLN A 321 -11.42 -51.32 59.33
CA GLN A 321 -10.88 -52.69 59.24
C GLN A 321 -9.67 -52.80 58.29
N ALA A 322 -8.92 -53.89 58.36
CA ALA A 322 -7.81 -54.15 57.45
C ALA A 322 -8.32 -54.64 56.07
N VAL A 323 -7.70 -54.15 54.99
CA VAL A 323 -8.07 -54.46 53.58
C VAL A 323 -6.84 -54.78 52.71
N ALA A 324 -5.77 -55.29 53.31
CA ALA A 324 -4.61 -55.73 52.53
C ALA A 324 -4.96 -56.94 51.65
N THR A 325 -4.13 -57.26 50.66
CA THR A 325 -4.34 -58.42 49.76
C THR A 325 -4.33 -59.78 50.47
N SER A 326 -3.91 -59.82 51.73
CA SER A 326 -3.94 -61.00 52.60
C SER A 326 -4.93 -60.85 53.76
N SER A 327 -5.74 -59.79 53.78
CA SER A 327 -6.75 -59.55 54.82
C SER A 327 -8.09 -60.13 54.39
N ASP A 328 -8.74 -60.82 55.31
CA ASP A 328 -10.14 -61.17 55.15
C ASP A 328 -11.01 -59.98 55.57
N VAL A 329 -11.88 -59.55 54.67
CA VAL A 329 -12.77 -58.40 54.88
C VAL A 329 -14.15 -58.92 55.25
N THR A 330 -14.63 -58.56 56.44
CA THR A 330 -15.98 -58.89 56.89
C THR A 330 -16.88 -57.67 56.76
N PHE A 331 -18.05 -57.85 56.15
CA PHE A 331 -19.14 -56.88 56.19
C PHE A 331 -20.31 -57.50 56.96
N ASN A 332 -21.03 -56.67 57.73
CA ASN A 332 -22.22 -57.14 58.45
C ASN A 332 -23.32 -57.56 57.45
N ASP A 333 -23.66 -56.66 56.54
CA ASP A 333 -24.58 -56.91 55.43
C ASP A 333 -23.90 -56.52 54.11
N LEU A 334 -24.10 -57.32 53.06
CA LEU A 334 -23.59 -57.03 51.72
C LEU A 334 -24.73 -57.14 50.70
N THR A 335 -25.02 -56.03 50.03
CA THR A 335 -25.91 -55.99 48.87
C THR A 335 -25.07 -55.69 47.63
N VAL A 336 -25.10 -56.59 46.65
CA VAL A 336 -24.42 -56.40 45.35
C VAL A 336 -25.49 -56.14 44.30
N SER A 337 -25.49 -54.96 43.68
CA SER A 337 -26.48 -54.61 42.65
C SER A 337 -26.16 -55.15 41.26
N GLY A 338 -24.94 -55.68 41.06
CA GLY A 338 -24.50 -56.32 39.82
C GLY A 338 -24.06 -57.77 40.06
N ASP A 339 -23.20 -58.28 39.18
CA ASP A 339 -22.71 -59.66 39.27
C ASP A 339 -21.70 -59.84 40.41
N LEU A 340 -21.79 -60.97 41.10
CA LEU A 340 -20.76 -61.44 42.04
C LEU A 340 -19.96 -62.56 41.37
N ILE A 341 -18.68 -62.30 41.09
CA ILE A 341 -17.72 -63.31 40.64
C ILE A 341 -16.78 -63.64 41.80
N VAL A 342 -16.69 -64.92 42.17
CA VAL A 342 -15.76 -65.40 43.19
C VAL A 342 -14.72 -66.29 42.51
N SER A 343 -13.45 -65.88 42.53
CA SER A 343 -12.33 -66.61 41.89
C SER A 343 -11.49 -67.42 42.87
N GLY A 344 -12.00 -67.68 44.07
CA GLY A 344 -11.38 -68.58 45.04
C GLY A 344 -11.79 -70.04 44.81
N ASP A 345 -11.05 -70.97 45.42
CA ASP A 345 -11.31 -72.40 45.29
C ASP A 345 -12.62 -72.85 46.00
N THR A 346 -13.14 -72.06 46.94
CA THR A 346 -14.34 -72.39 47.71
C THR A 346 -15.24 -71.18 47.90
N THR A 347 -16.53 -71.35 47.63
CA THR A 347 -17.59 -70.41 48.01
C THR A 347 -18.57 -71.13 48.92
N THR A 348 -18.75 -70.65 50.15
CA THR A 348 -19.70 -71.21 51.11
C THR A 348 -20.87 -70.26 51.29
N VAL A 349 -22.07 -70.67 50.88
CA VAL A 349 -23.31 -69.88 51.05
C VAL A 349 -24.16 -70.54 52.14
N ASN A 350 -24.03 -70.07 53.38
CA ASN A 350 -24.84 -70.54 54.50
C ASN A 350 -26.02 -69.60 54.75
N THR A 351 -27.10 -69.83 54.00
CA THR A 351 -28.34 -69.03 54.08
C THR A 351 -29.54 -69.92 54.36
N ALA A 352 -30.55 -69.38 55.05
CA ALA A 352 -31.85 -70.04 55.20
C ALA A 352 -32.65 -70.06 53.88
N THR A 353 -32.35 -69.16 52.93
CA THR A 353 -33.03 -69.10 51.63
C THR A 353 -32.05 -68.65 50.55
N LEU A 354 -31.97 -69.43 49.48
CA LEU A 354 -31.29 -69.08 48.24
C LEU A 354 -32.35 -68.93 47.14
N ALA A 355 -32.50 -67.73 46.60
CA ALA A 355 -33.39 -67.45 45.47
C ALA A 355 -32.54 -67.19 44.22
N VAL A 356 -32.80 -67.93 43.15
CA VAL A 356 -32.18 -67.77 41.84
C VAL A 356 -33.31 -67.65 40.83
N GLU A 357 -33.33 -66.56 40.06
CA GLU A 357 -34.39 -66.30 39.09
C GLU A 357 -34.23 -67.15 37.81
N ASP A 358 -32.99 -67.46 37.43
CA ASP A 358 -32.73 -68.28 36.24
C ASP A 358 -33.10 -69.75 36.50
N PRO A 359 -33.87 -70.39 35.58
CA PRO A 359 -34.14 -71.83 35.66
C PRO A 359 -32.90 -72.72 35.61
N LEU A 360 -31.76 -72.25 35.08
CA LEU A 360 -30.54 -73.04 34.92
C LEU A 360 -29.44 -72.62 35.90
N ILE A 361 -29.04 -73.56 36.76
CA ILE A 361 -27.82 -73.45 37.56
C ILE A 361 -26.75 -74.31 36.89
N SER A 362 -25.67 -73.68 36.41
CA SER A 362 -24.54 -74.39 35.82
C SER A 362 -23.56 -74.81 36.91
N MET A 363 -23.41 -76.12 37.12
CA MET A 363 -22.50 -76.71 38.09
C MET A 363 -21.42 -77.52 37.35
N ALA A 364 -20.22 -77.60 37.93
CA ALA A 364 -19.12 -78.43 37.45
C ALA A 364 -18.76 -78.22 35.95
N THR A 365 -18.70 -76.97 35.50
CA THR A 365 -18.48 -76.57 34.08
C THR A 365 -17.10 -76.90 33.51
N GLY A 366 -16.24 -77.60 34.26
CA GLY A 366 -14.89 -78.03 33.86
C GLY A 366 -14.60 -79.53 34.05
N ASN A 367 -15.60 -80.37 34.33
CA ASN A 367 -15.36 -81.79 34.57
C ASN A 367 -14.95 -82.57 33.30
N ASN A 368 -14.12 -83.59 33.48
CA ASN A 368 -13.69 -84.55 32.47
C ASN A 368 -13.90 -86.00 32.94
N ALA A 369 -13.60 -86.98 32.07
CA ALA A 369 -13.86 -88.40 32.33
C ALA A 369 -13.09 -89.02 33.52
N ALA A 370 -12.13 -88.30 34.12
CA ALA A 370 -11.39 -88.73 35.30
C ALA A 370 -12.03 -88.28 36.63
N ASP A 371 -13.03 -87.40 36.60
CA ASP A 371 -13.72 -86.93 37.82
C ASP A 371 -14.67 -88.02 38.35
N ALA A 372 -14.47 -88.43 39.60
CA ALA A 372 -15.15 -89.58 40.20
C ALA A 372 -16.17 -89.20 41.30
N VAL A 373 -16.48 -87.91 41.48
CA VAL A 373 -17.39 -87.40 42.51
C VAL A 373 -18.69 -86.91 41.85
N ASP A 374 -19.84 -87.21 42.47
CA ASP A 374 -21.17 -86.81 42.00
C ASP A 374 -21.34 -85.27 42.01
N ILE A 375 -22.05 -84.75 41.00
CA ILE A 375 -22.30 -83.32 40.75
C ILE A 375 -23.64 -82.89 41.42
N GLY A 376 -24.40 -83.84 41.96
CA GLY A 376 -25.72 -83.66 42.55
C GLY A 376 -25.76 -83.33 44.04
N PHE A 377 -26.89 -82.79 44.48
CA PHE A 377 -27.17 -82.33 45.84
C PHE A 377 -26.92 -83.42 46.91
N TYR A 378 -26.11 -83.08 47.91
CA TYR A 378 -25.96 -83.86 49.13
C TYR A 378 -26.74 -83.21 50.28
N GLY A 379 -27.60 -83.97 50.95
CA GLY A 379 -28.37 -83.53 52.10
C GLY A 379 -28.36 -84.58 53.22
N LEU A 380 -28.09 -84.14 54.45
CA LEU A 380 -28.28 -84.94 55.66
C LEU A 380 -29.70 -84.68 56.18
N TYR A 381 -30.55 -85.72 56.18
CA TYR A 381 -31.90 -85.65 56.75
C TYR A 381 -31.81 -85.79 58.28
N ASP A 382 -32.23 -84.79 59.04
CA ASP A 382 -32.52 -84.97 60.47
C ASP A 382 -33.93 -85.55 60.62
N THR A 383 -34.06 -86.62 61.42
CA THR A 383 -35.32 -87.32 61.69
C THR A 383 -36.29 -86.55 62.61
N SER A 384 -35.99 -85.30 62.95
CA SER A 384 -36.79 -84.51 63.89
C SER A 384 -37.83 -83.55 63.27
N GLY A 385 -38.10 -83.66 61.96
CA GLY A 385 -39.36 -83.23 61.33
C GLY A 385 -39.45 -81.75 60.94
#